data_AF-A0A3C1FPC1-F1
#
_entry.id   AF-A0A3C1FPC1-F1
#
_cell.length_a   1.000
_cell.length_b   1.000
_cell.length_c   1.000
_cell.angle_alpha   90.00
_cell.angle_beta   90.00
_cell.angle_gamma   90.00
#
_symmetry.space_group_name_H-M   'P 1'
#
loop_
_entity.id
_entity.type
_entity.pdbx_description
1 polymer ?
#
loop_
_entity_poly.entity_id
_entity_poly.type
_entity_poly.pdbx_seq_one_letter_code
_entity_poly.pdbx_strand_id
1 'polypeptide(L)'
;MNDRRHKVSSRKNELLFEGSDWNFELLERTYHAIEDIALNDLGLDVYPNQVEIISSEQMLDAYSSIGMPLMYQHWSFGKRFVHDEQMYRKGYQGLAYEIVINSNPCISYNMEENTMPMQTLVMAHAAFGHNHFFKNNYLFKQWTDAEGILEYMQFAKSYIAKCEEKYGTEAVEEILDAAHALMDHGVFRYRRPPKPSLRDEERRRRERADYEESQFNDLWRTLPDKADDALPPETEEQRKARMQAMQLPQENLLYFLEKHSPALQGWQRELLHIVSKIAQYFYPQKQTKVMNEGCATFVHYYIANRLYDLGKISEGALLEILHSHANVVMQPDYDDPRYSGLNPYALGFEMMQDIRRICEDPTEEDREWFPGFAGC
;
A
#
# COMPACT_ATOMS: atom_id res chain seq x y z
N MET A 1 64.88 -21.66 17.22
CA MET A 1 64.27 -20.90 18.34
C MET A 1 63.21 -19.99 17.73
N ASN A 2 61.95 -20.39 17.92
CA ASN A 2 60.65 -19.78 17.53
C ASN A 2 60.58 -18.62 16.52
N ASP A 3 60.11 -19.00 15.32
CA ASP A 3 59.45 -18.17 14.32
C ASP A 3 58.07 -17.71 14.87
N ARG A 4 57.91 -16.41 15.18
CA ARG A 4 56.64 -15.80 15.60
C ARG A 4 55.83 -15.43 14.35
N ARG A 5 55.12 -16.40 13.77
CA ARG A 5 54.03 -16.09 12.85
C ARG A 5 52.86 -15.51 13.63
N HIS A 6 52.54 -14.26 13.33
CA HIS A 6 51.31 -13.62 13.75
C HIS A 6 50.13 -14.46 13.26
N LYS A 7 49.37 -15.03 14.20
CA LYS A 7 48.04 -15.58 13.94
C LYS A 7 47.13 -14.41 13.58
N VAL A 8 46.95 -14.18 12.29
CA VAL A 8 45.76 -13.47 11.80
C VAL A 8 44.58 -14.35 12.16
N SER A 9 43.76 -13.89 13.10
CA SER A 9 42.50 -14.52 13.49
C SER A 9 41.57 -14.47 12.29
N SER A 10 41.48 -15.57 11.55
CA SER A 10 40.41 -15.78 10.58
C SER A 10 39.12 -15.97 11.37
N ARG A 11 38.31 -14.92 11.52
CA ARG A 11 36.88 -15.14 11.74
C ARG A 11 36.39 -15.85 10.47
N LYS A 12 36.17 -17.16 10.55
CA LYS A 12 35.39 -17.86 9.54
C LYS A 12 34.02 -17.17 9.53
N ASN A 13 33.66 -16.50 8.44
CA ASN A 13 32.29 -16.07 8.26
C ASN A 13 31.46 -17.33 8.13
N GLU A 14 30.74 -17.64 9.21
CA GLU A 14 29.77 -18.72 9.24
C GLU A 14 28.55 -18.26 8.45
N LEU A 15 28.12 -19.11 7.52
CA LEU A 15 26.90 -18.90 6.74
C LEU A 15 25.72 -18.76 7.71
N LEU A 16 24.76 -17.91 7.36
CA LEU A 16 23.50 -17.78 8.09
C LEU A 16 22.71 -19.07 7.98
N PHE A 17 22.60 -19.61 6.75
CA PHE A 17 21.89 -20.83 6.43
C PHE A 17 22.55 -21.56 5.25
N GLU A 18 22.37 -22.89 5.20
CA GLU A 18 22.93 -23.76 4.14
C GLU A 18 21.85 -24.45 3.28
N GLY A 19 20.58 -24.44 3.70
CA GLY A 19 19.48 -25.16 3.05
C GLY A 19 18.22 -24.31 2.84
N SER A 20 17.18 -24.95 2.30
CA SER A 20 15.86 -24.35 2.04
C SER A 20 15.00 -24.20 3.30
N ASP A 21 15.22 -25.04 4.30
CA ASP A 21 14.39 -25.08 5.51
C ASP A 21 14.67 -23.87 6.40
N TRP A 22 13.63 -23.39 7.08
CA TRP A 22 13.73 -22.26 7.99
C TRP A 22 13.06 -22.56 9.34
N ASN A 23 13.45 -21.80 10.36
CA ASN A 23 12.79 -21.75 11.67
C ASN A 23 12.86 -20.30 12.20
N PHE A 24 12.12 -20.00 13.27
CA PHE A 24 12.04 -18.62 13.78
C PHE A 24 13.39 -18.03 14.21
N GLU A 25 14.28 -18.83 14.82
CA GLU A 25 15.61 -18.36 15.22
C GLU A 25 16.47 -18.02 13.99
N LEU A 26 16.40 -18.84 12.94
CA LEU A 26 17.10 -18.60 11.69
C LEU A 26 16.56 -17.37 10.95
N LEU A 27 15.24 -17.22 10.95
CA LEU A 27 14.56 -16.06 10.37
C LEU A 27 14.97 -14.78 11.07
N GLU A 28 14.97 -14.75 12.40
CA GLU A 28 15.40 -13.60 13.22
C GLU A 28 16.88 -13.25 12.98
N ARG A 29 17.77 -14.26 12.99
CA ARG A 29 19.19 -14.04 12.68
C ARG A 29 19.41 -13.47 11.28
N THR A 30 18.65 -13.94 10.30
CA THR A 30 18.72 -13.46 8.92
C THR A 30 18.13 -12.06 8.80
N TYR A 31 17.01 -11.79 9.46
CA TYR A 31 16.41 -10.46 9.55
C TYR A 31 17.42 -9.44 10.09
N HIS A 32 18.14 -9.74 11.17
CA HIS A 32 19.15 -8.81 11.70
C HIS A 32 20.35 -8.61 10.77
N ALA A 33 20.74 -9.63 10.00
CA ALA A 33 21.79 -9.46 9.00
C ALA A 33 21.34 -8.58 7.82
N ILE A 34 20.08 -8.70 7.42
CA ILE A 34 19.44 -7.83 6.43
C ILE A 34 19.34 -6.41 6.98
N GLU A 35 18.88 -6.25 8.22
CA GLU A 35 18.74 -4.97 8.92
C GLU A 35 20.06 -4.22 9.03
N ASP A 36 21.14 -4.91 9.37
CA ASP A 36 22.49 -4.34 9.44
C ASP A 36 22.90 -3.72 8.10
N ILE A 37 22.71 -4.44 6.99
CA ILE A 37 23.04 -3.94 5.65
C ILE A 37 22.09 -2.80 5.25
N ALA A 38 20.78 -2.97 5.47
CA ALA A 38 19.77 -1.99 5.13
C ALA A 38 20.02 -0.64 5.83
N LEU A 39 20.37 -0.65 7.11
CA LEU A 39 20.55 0.56 7.90
C LEU A 39 21.97 1.12 7.81
N ASN A 40 23.01 0.28 7.84
CA ASN A 40 24.40 0.73 7.92
C ASN A 40 25.06 0.89 6.55
N ASP A 41 24.73 0.06 5.57
CA ASP A 41 25.29 0.19 4.21
C ASP A 41 24.43 1.14 3.36
N LEU A 42 23.11 0.91 3.31
CA LEU A 42 22.18 1.70 2.48
C LEU A 42 21.61 2.96 3.18
N GLY A 43 21.70 3.07 4.50
CA GLY A 43 21.17 4.22 5.23
C GLY A 43 19.63 4.34 5.17
N LEU A 44 18.91 3.23 5.02
CA LEU A 44 17.45 3.27 4.88
C LEU A 44 16.78 3.77 6.15
N ASP A 45 15.87 4.74 6.00
CA ASP A 45 14.95 5.16 7.08
C ASP A 45 13.63 4.39 6.97
N VAL A 46 13.31 3.54 7.95
CA VAL A 46 12.15 2.63 7.95
C VAL A 46 11.28 2.79 9.21
N TYR A 47 10.00 2.44 9.14
CA TYR A 47 9.20 2.23 10.34
C TYR A 47 9.65 0.94 11.03
N PRO A 48 9.44 0.79 12.35
CA PRO A 48 9.68 -0.48 13.03
C PRO A 48 8.97 -1.62 12.28
N ASN A 49 9.68 -2.71 12.01
CA ASN A 49 9.12 -3.84 11.28
C ASN A 49 8.41 -4.82 12.20
N GLN A 50 7.30 -5.35 11.72
CA GLN A 50 6.59 -6.50 12.28
C GLN A 50 6.44 -7.53 11.16
N VAL A 51 7.32 -8.54 11.17
CA VAL A 51 7.27 -9.64 10.19
C VAL A 51 6.36 -10.74 10.72
N GLU A 52 5.31 -11.07 9.98
CA GLU A 52 4.35 -12.12 10.31
C GLU A 52 4.42 -13.24 9.29
N ILE A 53 4.51 -14.49 9.76
CA ILE A 53 4.44 -15.68 8.91
C ILE A 53 2.98 -16.10 8.77
N ILE A 54 2.51 -16.26 7.53
CA ILE A 54 1.14 -16.66 7.20
C ILE A 54 1.12 -17.81 6.20
N SER A 55 0.02 -18.57 6.20
CA SER A 55 -0.20 -19.64 5.21
C SER A 55 -0.61 -19.07 3.85
N SER A 56 -0.49 -19.87 2.79
CA SER A 56 -1.02 -19.52 1.46
C SER A 56 -2.49 -19.10 1.47
N GLU A 57 -3.33 -19.73 2.31
CA GLU A 57 -4.76 -19.42 2.41
C GLU A 57 -4.99 -18.03 3.01
N GLN A 58 -4.27 -17.72 4.10
CA GLN A 58 -4.32 -16.40 4.74
C GLN A 58 -3.80 -15.31 3.79
N MET A 59 -2.79 -15.62 2.98
CA MET A 59 -2.27 -14.69 1.98
C MET A 59 -3.31 -14.38 0.89
N LEU A 60 -3.98 -15.41 0.35
CA LEU A 60 -5.06 -15.22 -0.63
C LEU A 60 -6.22 -14.41 -0.06
N ASP A 61 -6.61 -14.65 1.20
CA ASP A 61 -7.64 -13.89 1.89
C ASP A 61 -7.25 -12.41 2.03
N ALA A 62 -6.01 -12.14 2.45
CA ALA A 62 -5.46 -10.80 2.53
C ALA A 62 -5.45 -10.10 1.15
N TYR A 63 -5.03 -10.78 0.08
CA TYR A 63 -5.05 -10.22 -1.29
C TYR A 63 -6.46 -9.80 -1.74
N SER A 64 -7.43 -10.67 -1.50
CA SER A 64 -8.82 -10.42 -1.86
C SER A 64 -9.37 -9.16 -1.17
N SER A 65 -8.89 -8.90 0.05
CA SER A 65 -9.20 -7.76 0.90
C SER A 65 -8.25 -6.56 0.69
N ILE A 66 -7.61 -6.45 -0.48
CA ILE A 66 -6.69 -5.33 -0.83
C ILE A 66 -5.48 -5.26 0.14
N GLY A 67 -4.99 -6.41 0.59
CA GLY A 67 -3.81 -6.53 1.45
C GLY A 67 -4.02 -6.12 2.91
N MET A 68 -5.28 -5.98 3.37
CA MET A 68 -5.60 -5.43 4.70
C MET A 68 -6.42 -6.43 5.56
N PRO A 69 -5.87 -6.94 6.68
CA PRO A 69 -6.51 -7.95 7.54
C PRO A 69 -7.82 -7.52 8.20
N LEU A 70 -8.00 -6.21 8.41
CA LEU A 70 -9.15 -5.63 9.11
C LEU A 70 -10.19 -5.02 8.18
N MET A 71 -10.16 -5.37 6.89
CA MET A 71 -11.19 -4.89 5.97
C MET A 71 -12.58 -5.45 6.32
N TYR A 72 -13.59 -4.64 6.03
CA TYR A 72 -14.97 -5.08 6.06
C TYR A 72 -15.25 -6.05 4.91
N GLN A 73 -16.33 -6.81 5.06
CA GLN A 73 -16.72 -7.81 4.07
C GLN A 73 -17.44 -7.14 2.90
N HIS A 74 -17.10 -7.57 1.68
CA HIS A 74 -17.78 -7.14 0.46
C HIS A 74 -17.68 -8.25 -0.58
N TRP A 75 -18.77 -8.55 -1.29
CA TRP A 75 -18.81 -9.66 -2.25
C TRP A 75 -17.75 -9.51 -3.36
N SER A 76 -17.39 -8.28 -3.73
CA SER A 76 -16.36 -8.05 -4.75
C SER A 76 -15.00 -8.60 -4.34
N PHE A 77 -14.69 -8.62 -3.03
CA PHE A 77 -13.46 -9.20 -2.49
C PHE A 77 -13.50 -10.73 -2.65
N GLY A 78 -14.60 -11.38 -2.27
CA GLY A 78 -14.79 -12.82 -2.50
C GLY A 78 -14.70 -13.21 -3.99
N LYS A 79 -15.22 -12.37 -4.89
CA LYS A 79 -15.06 -12.59 -6.34
C LYS A 79 -13.60 -12.54 -6.78
N ARG A 80 -12.80 -11.61 -6.23
CA ARG A 80 -11.35 -11.52 -6.49
C ARG A 80 -10.61 -12.73 -5.90
N PHE A 81 -10.95 -13.12 -4.67
CA PHE A 81 -10.40 -14.33 -4.03
C PHE A 81 -10.53 -15.55 -4.93
N VAL A 82 -11.76 -15.84 -5.40
CA VAL A 82 -12.01 -17.02 -6.24
C VAL A 82 -11.26 -16.95 -7.57
N HIS A 83 -11.12 -15.75 -8.14
CA HIS A 83 -10.33 -15.56 -9.37
C HIS A 83 -8.84 -15.85 -9.12
N ASP A 84 -8.26 -15.25 -8.08
CA ASP A 84 -6.83 -15.32 -7.78
C ASP A 84 -6.43 -16.72 -7.28
N GLU A 85 -7.26 -17.35 -6.46
CA GLU A 85 -7.12 -18.75 -6.05
C GLU A 85 -7.09 -19.69 -7.26
N GLN A 86 -7.99 -19.48 -8.23
CA GLN A 86 -8.03 -20.30 -9.45
C GLN A 86 -6.78 -20.10 -10.32
N MET A 87 -6.29 -18.87 -10.47
CA MET A 87 -5.08 -18.58 -11.22
C MET A 87 -3.85 -19.21 -10.57
N TYR A 88 -3.77 -19.14 -9.23
CA TYR A 88 -2.72 -19.77 -8.46
C TYR A 88 -2.75 -21.30 -8.56
N ARG A 89 -3.90 -21.94 -8.29
CA ARG A 89 -4.05 -23.41 -8.37
C ARG A 89 -3.72 -23.98 -9.74
N LYS A 90 -4.00 -23.22 -10.81
CA LYS A 90 -3.69 -23.62 -12.18
C LYS A 90 -2.25 -23.30 -12.60
N GLY A 91 -1.46 -22.67 -11.72
CA GLY A 91 -0.08 -22.28 -11.99
C GLY A 91 0.07 -21.17 -13.03
N TYR A 92 -1.02 -20.44 -13.35
CA TYR A 92 -0.99 -19.35 -14.32
C TYR A 92 -0.42 -18.06 -13.74
N GLN A 93 -0.49 -17.89 -12.42
CA GLN A 93 0.14 -16.79 -11.69
C GLN A 93 0.84 -17.36 -10.45
N GLY A 94 2.08 -16.95 -10.21
CA GLY A 94 2.72 -17.18 -8.91
C GLY A 94 2.02 -16.33 -7.85
N LEU A 95 1.96 -16.82 -6.60
CA LEU A 95 1.64 -15.95 -5.47
C LEU A 95 2.72 -14.88 -5.38
N ALA A 96 2.32 -13.63 -5.17
CA ALA A 96 3.26 -12.61 -4.76
C ALA A 96 3.77 -13.00 -3.37
N TYR A 97 5.09 -13.04 -3.22
CA TYR A 97 5.76 -13.65 -2.07
C TYR A 97 5.53 -12.93 -0.74
N GLU A 98 4.87 -11.76 -0.79
CA GLU A 98 4.74 -10.83 0.31
C GLU A 98 3.43 -10.01 0.24
N ILE A 99 3.01 -9.48 1.38
CA ILE A 99 2.09 -8.34 1.48
C ILE A 99 2.65 -7.39 2.52
N VAL A 100 2.79 -6.10 2.16
CA VAL A 100 3.26 -5.06 3.07
C VAL A 100 2.15 -4.05 3.36
N ILE A 101 1.93 -3.78 4.64
CA ILE A 101 1.00 -2.76 5.12
C ILE A 101 1.79 -1.56 5.62
N ASN A 102 1.53 -0.40 5.01
CA ASN A 102 2.05 0.88 5.45
C ASN A 102 1.38 1.34 6.75
N SER A 103 1.81 0.75 7.86
CA SER A 103 1.47 1.11 9.22
C SER A 103 2.73 1.40 10.06
N ASN A 104 2.55 1.86 11.30
CA ASN A 104 3.62 2.04 12.27
C ASN A 104 3.26 1.26 13.56
N PRO A 105 3.80 0.04 13.77
CA PRO A 105 4.85 -0.65 12.99
C PRO A 105 4.39 -1.07 11.58
N CYS A 106 5.33 -1.17 10.64
CA CYS A 106 5.08 -1.66 9.29
C CYS A 106 4.95 -3.18 9.34
N ILE A 107 3.83 -3.71 8.84
CA ILE A 107 3.55 -5.14 8.88
C ILE A 107 3.94 -5.75 7.54
N SER A 108 4.81 -6.76 7.56
CA SER A 108 5.25 -7.52 6.40
C SER A 108 4.82 -8.97 6.56
N TYR A 109 4.00 -9.45 5.65
CA TYR A 109 3.54 -10.83 5.62
C TYR A 109 4.44 -11.68 4.73
N ASN A 110 4.93 -12.77 5.29
CA ASN A 110 5.79 -13.74 4.62
C ASN A 110 5.07 -15.09 4.55
N MET A 111 5.12 -15.76 3.41
CA MET A 111 4.55 -17.11 3.29
C MET A 111 5.37 -18.14 4.08
N GLU A 112 4.70 -19.08 4.74
CA GLU A 112 5.37 -20.19 5.43
C GLU A 112 6.05 -21.18 4.46
N GLU A 113 5.52 -21.29 3.24
CA GLU A 113 6.01 -22.21 2.20
C GLU A 113 7.26 -21.69 1.48
N ASN A 114 7.66 -20.44 1.73
CA ASN A 114 8.89 -19.88 1.19
C ASN A 114 10.12 -20.61 1.75
N THR A 115 11.08 -20.90 0.88
CA THR A 115 12.42 -21.36 1.28
C THR A 115 13.17 -20.25 2.03
N MET A 116 14.22 -20.58 2.77
CA MET A 116 15.04 -19.59 3.48
C MET A 116 15.65 -18.51 2.55
N PRO A 117 16.17 -18.83 1.35
CA PRO A 117 16.54 -17.81 0.36
C PRO A 117 15.37 -16.89 -0.04
N MET A 118 14.17 -17.45 -0.24
CA MET A 118 12.99 -16.66 -0.54
C MET A 118 12.52 -15.79 0.64
N GLN A 119 12.59 -16.30 1.87
CA GLN A 119 12.34 -15.50 3.08
C GLN A 119 13.30 -14.32 3.15
N THR A 120 14.57 -14.55 2.83
CA THR A 120 15.61 -13.51 2.78
C THR A 120 15.26 -12.43 1.75
N LEU A 121 14.88 -12.84 0.54
CA LEU A 121 14.45 -11.94 -0.54
C LEU A 121 13.25 -11.09 -0.12
N VAL A 122 12.21 -11.74 0.43
CA VAL A 122 10.97 -11.09 0.86
C VAL A 122 11.21 -10.11 1.99
N MET A 123 11.95 -10.49 3.03
CA MET A 123 12.28 -9.57 4.13
C MET A 123 13.03 -8.34 3.62
N ALA A 124 14.04 -8.53 2.76
CA ALA A 124 14.77 -7.41 2.18
C ALA A 124 13.87 -6.50 1.31
N HIS A 125 12.95 -7.10 0.54
CA HIS A 125 12.06 -6.37 -0.36
C HIS A 125 10.94 -5.62 0.39
N ALA A 126 10.14 -6.33 1.18
CA ALA A 126 8.94 -5.80 1.82
C ALA A 126 9.27 -5.04 3.11
N ALA A 127 9.98 -5.68 4.04
CA ALA A 127 10.25 -5.10 5.36
C ALA A 127 11.26 -3.93 5.32
N PHE A 128 12.12 -3.85 4.30
CA PHE A 128 13.07 -2.74 4.17
C PHE A 128 12.81 -1.87 2.94
N GLY A 129 12.70 -2.46 1.76
CA GLY A 129 12.48 -1.74 0.51
C GLY A 129 11.19 -0.92 0.47
N HIS A 130 10.03 -1.59 0.53
CA HIS A 130 8.73 -0.92 0.54
C HIS A 130 8.54 -0.05 1.78
N ASN A 131 8.92 -0.54 2.97
CA ASN A 131 8.83 0.23 4.21
C ASN A 131 9.58 1.57 4.10
N HIS A 132 10.82 1.56 3.60
CA HIS A 132 11.59 2.78 3.36
C HIS A 132 10.88 3.71 2.40
N PHE A 133 10.37 3.17 1.29
CA PHE A 133 9.67 3.95 0.28
C PHE A 133 8.40 4.61 0.84
N PHE A 134 7.57 3.85 1.55
CA PHE A 134 6.35 4.35 2.18
C PHE A 134 6.64 5.43 3.21
N LYS A 135 7.64 5.22 4.07
CA LYS A 135 8.01 6.20 5.10
C LYS A 135 8.51 7.50 4.51
N ASN A 136 9.22 7.46 3.39
CA ASN A 136 9.96 8.62 2.88
C ASN A 136 9.28 9.36 1.73
N ASN A 137 8.46 8.69 0.93
CA ASN A 137 7.83 9.28 -0.23
C ASN A 137 6.81 10.37 0.16
N TYR A 138 6.86 11.50 -0.54
CA TYR A 138 6.04 12.66 -0.22
C TYR A 138 4.53 12.40 -0.38
N LEU A 139 4.10 11.56 -1.33
CA LEU A 139 2.68 11.22 -1.50
C LEU A 139 2.17 10.38 -0.34
N PHE A 140 2.97 9.42 0.14
CA PHE A 140 2.61 8.63 1.31
C PHE A 140 2.55 9.50 2.56
N LYS A 141 3.56 10.35 2.80
CA LYS A 141 3.54 11.31 3.93
C LYS A 141 2.31 12.23 3.89
N GLN A 142 1.84 12.61 2.71
CA GLN A 142 0.69 13.49 2.54
C GLN A 142 -0.65 12.77 2.73
N TRP A 143 -0.83 11.61 2.12
CA TRP A 143 -2.15 10.98 1.96
C TRP A 143 -2.38 9.78 2.86
N THR A 144 -1.34 9.22 3.46
CA THR A 144 -1.45 8.10 4.40
C THR A 144 -1.25 8.57 5.83
N ASP A 145 -1.81 7.77 6.75
CA ASP A 145 -1.63 7.89 8.18
C ASP A 145 -1.25 6.51 8.72
N ALA A 146 0.04 6.20 8.69
CA ALA A 146 0.56 4.90 9.10
C ALA A 146 0.27 4.58 10.59
N GLU A 147 0.15 5.61 11.44
CA GLU A 147 -0.13 5.41 12.87
C GLU A 147 -1.61 5.07 13.12
N GLY A 148 -2.53 5.75 12.43
CA GLY A 148 -3.97 5.61 12.66
C GLY A 148 -4.70 4.59 11.78
N ILE A 149 -4.06 4.07 10.72
CA ILE A 149 -4.78 3.28 9.71
C ILE A 149 -5.39 1.99 10.27
N LEU A 150 -4.67 1.26 11.13
CA LEU A 150 -5.17 0.00 11.69
C LEU A 150 -6.38 0.22 12.60
N GLU A 151 -6.32 1.25 13.45
CA GLU A 151 -7.44 1.66 14.30
C GLU A 151 -8.64 2.11 13.46
N TYR A 152 -8.39 2.86 12.39
CA TYR A 152 -9.44 3.29 11.47
C TYR A 152 -10.13 2.11 10.77
N MET A 153 -9.36 1.11 10.32
CA MET A 153 -9.95 -0.10 9.70
C MET A 153 -10.79 -0.89 10.70
N GLN A 154 -10.32 -1.04 11.94
CA GLN A 154 -11.10 -1.67 13.00
C GLN A 154 -12.42 -0.91 13.24
N PHE A 155 -12.36 0.42 13.29
CA PHE A 155 -13.55 1.27 13.38
C PHE A 155 -14.50 1.04 12.19
N ALA A 156 -13.99 1.10 10.96
CA ALA A 156 -14.79 0.93 9.74
C ALA A 156 -15.51 -0.42 9.72
N LYS A 157 -14.79 -1.51 10.00
CA LYS A 157 -15.35 -2.86 10.10
C LYS A 157 -16.45 -2.95 11.15
N SER A 158 -16.19 -2.42 12.35
CA SER A 158 -17.18 -2.41 13.43
C SER A 158 -18.39 -1.51 13.14
N TYR A 159 -18.19 -0.42 12.40
CA TYR A 159 -19.28 0.48 12.01
C TYR A 159 -20.20 -0.16 10.98
N ILE A 160 -19.62 -0.79 9.95
CA ILE A 160 -20.38 -1.49 8.90
C ILE A 160 -21.19 -2.63 9.51
N ALA A 161 -20.58 -3.47 10.37
CA ALA A 161 -21.30 -4.54 11.06
C ALA A 161 -22.50 -4.05 11.88
N LYS A 162 -22.36 -2.90 12.56
CA LYS A 162 -23.47 -2.27 13.29
C LYS A 162 -24.56 -1.74 12.36
N CYS A 163 -24.20 -1.25 11.18
CA CYS A 163 -25.17 -0.82 10.18
C CYS A 163 -25.93 -2.01 9.60
N GLU A 164 -25.24 -3.12 9.34
CA GLU A 164 -25.87 -4.38 8.86
C GLU A 164 -26.88 -4.92 9.88
N GLU A 165 -26.53 -4.91 11.18
CA GLU A 165 -27.43 -5.32 12.25
C GLU A 165 -28.68 -4.41 12.35
N LYS A 166 -28.50 -3.10 12.16
CA LYS A 166 -29.57 -2.11 12.37
C LYS A 166 -30.46 -1.89 11.15
N TYR A 167 -29.89 -1.88 9.95
CA TYR A 167 -30.57 -1.49 8.71
C TYR A 167 -30.74 -2.65 7.72
N GLY A 168 -30.15 -3.81 8.00
CA GLY A 168 -30.16 -4.98 7.13
C GLY A 168 -28.97 -5.00 6.18
N THR A 169 -28.54 -6.21 5.80
CA THR A 169 -27.38 -6.44 4.94
C THR A 169 -27.59 -5.87 3.53
N GLU A 170 -28.75 -6.13 2.92
CA GLU A 170 -29.06 -5.68 1.55
C GLU A 170 -28.98 -4.15 1.39
N ALA A 171 -29.49 -3.41 2.38
CA ALA A 171 -29.47 -1.94 2.35
C ALA A 171 -28.06 -1.36 2.51
N VAL A 172 -27.20 -2.01 3.29
CA VAL A 172 -25.79 -1.61 3.47
C VAL A 172 -24.98 -1.94 2.23
N GLU A 173 -25.19 -3.14 1.66
CA GLU A 173 -24.54 -3.62 0.46
C GLU A 173 -24.82 -2.71 -0.75
N GLU A 174 -26.07 -2.28 -0.96
CA GLU A 174 -26.43 -1.35 -2.05
C GLU A 174 -25.60 -0.05 -2.02
N ILE A 175 -25.41 0.51 -0.83
CA ILE A 175 -24.62 1.74 -0.65
C ILE A 175 -23.13 1.47 -0.83
N LEU A 176 -22.62 0.37 -0.30
CA LEU A 176 -21.22 -0.02 -0.45
C LEU A 176 -20.89 -0.32 -1.91
N ASP A 177 -21.78 -0.96 -2.66
CA ASP A 177 -21.64 -1.23 -4.10
C ASP A 177 -21.50 0.06 -4.89
N ALA A 178 -22.40 1.01 -4.66
CA ALA A 178 -22.35 2.32 -5.30
C ALA A 178 -21.05 3.07 -4.93
N ALA A 179 -20.63 2.98 -3.68
CA ALA A 179 -19.40 3.61 -3.20
C ALA A 179 -18.15 2.99 -3.84
N HIS A 180 -18.08 1.66 -3.92
CA HIS A 180 -16.99 0.92 -4.53
C HIS A 180 -16.88 1.17 -6.03
N ALA A 181 -18.02 1.30 -6.73
CA ALA A 181 -18.05 1.68 -8.14
C ALA A 181 -17.44 3.07 -8.39
N LEU A 182 -17.55 3.99 -7.43
CA LEU A 182 -17.01 5.35 -7.49
C LEU A 182 -15.64 5.51 -6.81
N MET A 183 -15.06 4.44 -6.27
CA MET A 183 -13.86 4.49 -5.42
C MET A 183 -12.66 5.18 -6.08
N ASP A 184 -12.41 4.91 -7.36
CA ASP A 184 -11.31 5.52 -8.12
C ASP A 184 -11.50 7.02 -8.42
N HIS A 185 -12.74 7.51 -8.27
CA HIS A 185 -13.12 8.92 -8.34
C HIS A 185 -13.36 9.52 -6.94
N GLY A 186 -13.10 8.75 -5.89
CA GLY A 186 -13.31 9.11 -4.49
C GLY A 186 -12.09 9.73 -3.79
N VAL A 187 -11.15 10.28 -4.57
CA VAL A 187 -9.84 10.76 -4.09
C VAL A 187 -9.57 12.20 -4.48
N PHE A 188 -8.98 12.96 -3.56
CA PHE A 188 -8.47 14.29 -3.84
C PHE A 188 -7.09 14.20 -4.49
N ARG A 189 -6.92 14.86 -5.64
CA ARG A 189 -5.64 14.85 -6.37
C ARG A 189 -4.81 16.10 -6.08
N TYR A 190 -5.45 17.27 -6.05
CA TYR A 190 -4.73 18.55 -5.87
C TYR A 190 -5.10 19.33 -4.59
N ARG A 191 -6.29 19.13 -4.03
CA ARG A 191 -6.72 19.82 -2.81
C ARG A 191 -6.35 19.03 -1.56
N ARG A 192 -5.68 19.67 -0.61
CA ARG A 192 -5.25 19.08 0.66
C ARG A 192 -6.35 19.22 1.72
N PRO A 193 -7.05 18.15 2.14
CA PRO A 193 -7.79 18.20 3.39
C PRO A 193 -6.79 18.13 4.57
N PRO A 194 -6.97 18.91 5.63
CA PRO A 194 -6.14 18.79 6.84
C PRO A 194 -6.32 17.41 7.46
N LYS A 195 -5.21 16.80 7.94
CA LYS A 195 -5.21 15.51 8.68
C LYS A 195 -5.95 15.68 10.00
N PRO A 196 -7.17 15.14 10.15
CA PRO A 196 -7.87 15.19 11.42
C PRO A 196 -7.51 13.95 12.25
N SER A 197 -7.29 14.10 13.56
CA SER A 197 -7.12 12.94 14.44
C SER A 197 -8.40 12.09 14.48
N LEU A 198 -8.29 10.78 14.74
CA LEU A 198 -9.44 9.91 15.02
C LEU A 198 -10.36 10.50 16.11
N ARG A 199 -9.80 11.15 17.14
CA ARG A 199 -10.59 11.86 18.16
C ARG A 199 -11.31 13.10 17.61
N ASP A 200 -10.72 13.79 16.63
CA ASP A 200 -11.36 14.90 15.93
C ASP A 200 -12.44 14.41 14.96
N GLU A 201 -12.30 13.19 14.43
CA GLU A 201 -13.31 12.54 13.59
C GLU A 201 -14.49 12.06 14.42
N GLU A 202 -14.26 11.39 15.55
CA GLU A 202 -15.32 11.02 16.51
C GLU A 202 -16.05 12.25 17.05
N ARG A 203 -15.31 13.31 17.38
CA ARG A 203 -15.89 14.58 17.82
C ARG A 203 -16.73 15.21 16.72
N ARG A 204 -16.19 15.34 15.50
CA ARG A 204 -16.96 15.87 14.36
C ARG A 204 -18.13 14.97 13.98
N ARG A 205 -18.04 13.67 14.21
CA ARG A 205 -19.14 12.72 14.01
C ARG A 205 -20.25 12.95 15.05
N ARG A 206 -19.91 13.11 16.33
CA ARG A 206 -20.88 13.50 17.37
C ARG A 206 -21.50 14.85 17.04
N GLU A 207 -20.69 15.86 16.74
CA GLU A 207 -21.18 17.19 16.35
C GLU A 207 -22.07 17.15 15.09
N ARG A 208 -21.77 16.29 14.11
CA ARG A 208 -22.61 16.08 12.92
C ARG A 208 -23.88 15.30 13.22
N ALA A 209 -23.82 14.27 14.05
CA ALA A 209 -25.00 13.52 14.48
C ALA A 209 -25.93 14.40 15.31
N ASP A 210 -25.37 15.20 16.23
CA ASP A 210 -26.09 16.19 17.04
C ASP A 210 -26.67 17.30 16.14
N TYR A 211 -25.94 17.74 15.12
CA TYR A 211 -26.43 18.69 14.12
C TYR A 211 -27.57 18.12 13.27
N GLU A 212 -27.42 16.88 12.77
CA GLU A 212 -28.46 16.17 12.04
C GLU A 212 -29.69 15.95 12.92
N GLU A 213 -29.54 15.54 14.18
CA GLU A 213 -30.62 15.40 15.15
C GLU A 213 -31.31 16.75 15.45
N SER A 214 -30.54 17.85 15.51
CA SER A 214 -31.07 19.21 15.68
C SER A 214 -31.77 19.79 14.43
N GLN A 215 -31.39 19.34 13.23
CA GLN A 215 -31.98 19.77 11.95
C GLN A 215 -33.10 18.84 11.48
N PHE A 216 -33.24 17.64 12.07
CA PHE A 216 -34.21 16.63 11.65
C PHE A 216 -35.67 16.93 12.00
N ASN A 217 -36.02 18.06 12.64
CA ASN A 217 -37.37 18.17 13.22
C ASN A 217 -38.17 19.47 13.01
N ASP A 218 -37.94 20.29 11.98
CA ASP A 218 -38.98 21.30 11.65
C ASP A 218 -39.04 21.82 10.21
N LEU A 219 -37.92 21.93 9.50
CA LEU A 219 -37.94 22.59 8.17
C LEU A 219 -38.35 21.68 6.99
N TRP A 220 -38.18 20.36 7.11
CA TRP A 220 -38.48 19.42 6.01
C TRP A 220 -39.87 18.76 6.11
N ARG A 221 -40.57 18.91 7.23
CA ARG A 221 -41.93 18.33 7.41
C ARG A 221 -43.05 19.16 6.78
N THR A 222 -42.74 20.38 6.34
CA THR A 222 -43.73 21.34 5.81
C THR A 222 -43.62 21.58 4.30
N LEU A 223 -42.76 20.86 3.60
CA LEU A 223 -42.79 20.87 2.13
C LEU A 223 -43.92 19.92 1.69
N PRO A 224 -44.99 20.43 1.05
CA PRO A 224 -46.03 19.56 0.51
C PRO A 224 -45.40 18.66 -0.55
N ASP A 225 -45.86 17.41 -0.63
CA ASP A 225 -45.67 16.56 -1.82
C ASP A 225 -46.32 17.26 -3.02
N LYS A 226 -45.57 18.16 -3.66
CA LYS A 226 -45.94 18.74 -4.94
C LYS A 226 -45.55 17.74 -6.03
N ALA A 227 -46.52 16.91 -6.36
CA ALA A 227 -46.64 16.37 -7.70
C ALA A 227 -46.50 17.51 -8.74
N ASP A 228 -45.63 17.32 -9.73
CA ASP A 228 -45.61 18.01 -11.03
C ASP A 228 -45.72 19.55 -11.07
N ASP A 229 -44.95 20.27 -10.25
CA ASP A 229 -44.64 21.68 -10.52
C ASP A 229 -43.18 21.81 -10.92
N ALA A 230 -42.93 22.06 -12.21
CA ALA A 230 -41.61 22.43 -12.72
C ALA A 230 -41.08 23.63 -11.92
N LEU A 231 -40.04 23.39 -11.11
CA LEU A 231 -39.29 24.44 -10.42
C LEU A 231 -39.00 25.57 -11.43
N PRO A 232 -39.23 26.85 -11.07
CA PRO A 232 -38.92 27.96 -11.96
C PRO A 232 -37.47 27.86 -12.41
N PRO A 233 -37.16 28.15 -13.70
CA PRO A 233 -35.82 27.97 -14.24
C PRO A 233 -34.83 28.77 -13.39
N GLU A 234 -33.87 28.07 -12.80
CA GLU A 234 -32.82 28.66 -11.97
C GLU A 234 -32.09 29.72 -12.79
N THR A 235 -31.99 30.94 -12.25
CA THR A 235 -31.24 32.00 -12.92
C THR A 235 -29.75 31.67 -12.93
N GLU A 236 -29.01 32.16 -13.92
CA GLU A 236 -27.57 31.89 -14.06
C GLU A 236 -26.76 32.34 -12.82
N GLU A 237 -27.19 33.40 -12.16
CA GLU A 237 -26.58 33.90 -10.91
C GLU A 237 -26.84 32.97 -9.73
N GLN A 238 -28.05 32.45 -9.58
CA GLN A 238 -28.39 31.45 -8.54
C GLN A 238 -27.62 30.15 -8.77
N ARG A 239 -27.52 29.70 -10.03
CA ARG A 239 -26.74 28.51 -10.39
C ARG A 239 -25.26 28.69 -10.03
N LYS A 240 -24.66 29.84 -10.39
CA LYS A 240 -23.27 30.15 -10.04
C LYS A 240 -23.05 30.24 -8.53
N ALA A 241 -23.96 30.87 -7.79
CA ALA A 241 -23.88 30.96 -6.33
C ALA A 241 -23.98 29.57 -5.67
N ARG A 242 -24.89 28.70 -6.14
CA ARG A 242 -24.99 27.31 -5.66
C ARG A 242 -23.72 26.52 -5.98
N MET A 243 -23.20 26.64 -7.20
CA MET A 243 -21.96 25.97 -7.60
C MET A 243 -20.76 26.42 -6.76
N GLN A 244 -20.66 27.72 -6.45
CA GLN A 244 -19.63 28.26 -5.55
C GLN A 244 -19.80 27.79 -4.11
N ALA A 245 -21.03 27.76 -3.59
CA ALA A 245 -21.32 27.22 -2.26
C ALA A 245 -20.95 25.74 -2.12
N MET A 246 -21.15 24.96 -3.20
CA MET A 246 -20.72 23.55 -3.31
C MET A 246 -19.24 23.39 -3.70
N GLN A 247 -18.52 24.50 -3.89
CA GLN A 247 -17.12 24.56 -4.28
C GLN A 247 -16.79 23.75 -5.56
N LEU A 248 -17.71 23.73 -6.53
CA LEU A 248 -17.53 23.05 -7.82
C LEU A 248 -16.46 23.77 -8.68
N PRO A 249 -15.66 23.04 -9.48
CA PRO A 249 -15.67 21.59 -9.64
C PRO A 249 -15.06 20.86 -8.43
N GLN A 250 -15.65 19.72 -8.06
CA GLN A 250 -15.15 18.80 -7.04
C GLN A 250 -14.57 17.57 -7.72
N GLU A 251 -13.36 17.19 -7.35
CA GLU A 251 -12.69 16.01 -7.93
C GLU A 251 -13.12 14.71 -7.25
N ASN A 252 -13.37 14.79 -5.93
CA ASN A 252 -13.76 13.65 -5.12
C ASN A 252 -15.29 13.53 -5.13
N LEU A 253 -15.80 12.60 -5.95
CA LEU A 253 -17.24 12.36 -6.10
C LEU A 253 -17.86 11.80 -4.81
N LEU A 254 -17.16 10.90 -4.11
CA LEU A 254 -17.65 10.34 -2.84
C LEU A 254 -17.79 11.41 -1.78
N TYR A 255 -16.81 12.30 -1.64
CA TYR A 255 -16.88 13.45 -0.74
C TYR A 255 -18.00 14.41 -1.12
N PHE A 256 -18.17 14.69 -2.43
CA PHE A 256 -19.25 15.55 -2.89
C PHE A 256 -20.62 14.99 -2.50
N LEU A 257 -20.83 13.68 -2.72
CA LEU A 257 -22.07 12.99 -2.33
C LEU A 257 -22.26 12.97 -0.81
N GLU A 258 -21.19 12.68 -0.06
CA GLU A 258 -21.18 12.73 1.42
C GLU A 258 -21.66 14.08 1.94
N LYS A 259 -21.19 15.20 1.37
CA LYS A 259 -21.49 16.56 1.86
C LYS A 259 -22.76 17.18 1.32
N HIS A 260 -23.12 16.88 0.07
CA HIS A 260 -24.15 17.65 -0.63
C HIS A 260 -25.38 16.85 -1.04
N SER A 261 -25.36 15.51 -0.96
CA SER A 261 -26.54 14.71 -1.29
C SER A 261 -27.66 15.00 -0.28
N PRO A 262 -28.88 15.41 -0.68
CA PRO A 262 -30.00 15.58 0.24
C PRO A 262 -30.69 14.24 0.58
N ALA A 263 -30.48 13.19 -0.23
CA ALA A 263 -31.16 11.91 -0.08
C ALA A 263 -30.49 10.96 0.91
N LEU A 264 -29.19 11.15 1.19
CA LEU A 264 -28.44 10.24 2.05
C LEU A 264 -28.69 10.50 3.53
N GLN A 265 -29.00 9.43 4.26
CA GLN A 265 -29.07 9.42 5.72
C GLN A 265 -27.65 9.44 6.31
N GLY A 266 -27.53 9.87 7.57
CA GLY A 266 -26.23 10.00 8.24
C GLY A 266 -25.37 8.72 8.21
N TRP A 267 -25.99 7.54 8.32
CA TRP A 267 -25.26 6.27 8.23
C TRP A 267 -24.75 5.95 6.82
N GLN A 268 -25.54 6.28 5.78
CA GLN A 268 -25.14 6.08 4.39
C GLN A 268 -23.97 7.01 4.01
N ARG A 269 -23.98 8.26 4.53
CA ARG A 269 -22.86 9.20 4.35
C ARG A 269 -21.58 8.66 4.98
N GLU A 270 -21.67 8.05 6.16
CA GLU A 270 -20.50 7.48 6.83
C GLU A 270 -19.94 6.28 6.03
N LEU A 271 -20.79 5.45 5.41
CA LEU A 271 -20.31 4.41 4.49
C LEU A 271 -19.54 4.99 3.30
N LEU A 272 -20.04 6.06 2.67
CA LEU A 272 -19.30 6.76 1.60
C LEU A 272 -17.99 7.34 2.11
N HIS A 273 -17.98 7.88 3.33
CA HIS A 273 -16.80 8.42 3.98
C HIS A 273 -15.73 7.35 4.18
N ILE A 274 -16.11 6.17 4.70
CA ILE A 274 -15.23 5.01 4.89
C ILE A 274 -14.58 4.61 3.58
N VAL A 275 -15.38 4.42 2.52
CA VAL A 275 -14.85 4.03 1.19
C VAL A 275 -13.92 5.10 0.62
N SER A 276 -14.27 6.39 0.76
CA SER A 276 -13.40 7.48 0.30
C SER A 276 -12.07 7.54 1.05
N LYS A 277 -12.07 7.32 2.36
CA LYS A 277 -10.85 7.27 3.17
C LYS A 277 -9.94 6.12 2.77
N ILE A 278 -10.50 4.93 2.55
CA ILE A 278 -9.76 3.77 2.06
C ILE A 278 -9.20 4.04 0.66
N ALA A 279 -10.01 4.60 -0.25
CA ALA A 279 -9.56 4.99 -1.59
C ALA A 279 -8.37 5.96 -1.55
N GLN A 280 -8.44 6.96 -0.66
CA GLN A 280 -7.40 7.96 -0.49
C GLN A 280 -6.12 7.36 0.07
N TYR A 281 -6.20 6.41 1.00
CA TYR A 281 -5.05 5.70 1.55
C TYR A 281 -4.29 4.91 0.47
N PHE A 282 -5.00 4.24 -0.44
CA PHE A 282 -4.38 3.47 -1.53
C PHE A 282 -3.97 4.31 -2.75
N TYR A 283 -4.34 5.59 -2.79
CA TYR A 283 -4.04 6.46 -3.92
C TYR A 283 -2.53 6.60 -4.22
N PRO A 284 -1.64 6.82 -3.23
CA PRO A 284 -0.21 6.89 -3.46
C PRO A 284 0.36 5.63 -4.11
N GLN A 285 -0.02 4.43 -3.63
CA GLN A 285 0.48 3.17 -4.17
C GLN A 285 0.23 3.03 -5.68
N LYS A 286 -0.96 3.43 -6.15
CA LYS A 286 -1.29 3.42 -7.58
C LYS A 286 -0.43 4.42 -8.38
N GLN A 287 -0.18 5.60 -7.84
CA GLN A 287 0.57 6.66 -8.52
C GLN A 287 2.08 6.39 -8.57
N THR A 288 2.64 5.81 -7.51
CA THR A 288 4.08 5.61 -7.37
C THR A 288 4.52 4.19 -7.69
N LYS A 289 3.65 3.36 -8.27
CA LYS A 289 3.88 1.91 -8.44
C LYS A 289 5.29 1.60 -8.98
N VAL A 290 5.68 2.23 -10.08
CA VAL A 290 7.02 2.01 -10.71
C VAL A 290 8.16 2.28 -9.74
N MET A 291 8.15 3.44 -9.06
CA MET A 291 9.22 3.79 -8.12
C MET A 291 9.17 2.97 -6.83
N ASN A 292 7.98 2.58 -6.36
CA ASN A 292 7.81 1.74 -5.19
C ASN A 292 8.41 0.36 -5.41
N GLU A 293 7.97 -0.32 -6.47
CA GLU A 293 8.51 -1.63 -6.86
C GLU A 293 10.00 -1.54 -7.18
N GLY A 294 10.42 -0.51 -7.93
CA GLY A 294 11.81 -0.28 -8.28
C GLY A 294 12.73 -0.10 -7.06
N CYS A 295 12.31 0.70 -6.08
CA CYS A 295 13.05 0.88 -4.83
C CYS A 295 13.20 -0.44 -4.06
N ALA A 296 12.10 -1.21 -3.94
CA ALA A 296 12.12 -2.47 -3.22
C ALA A 296 12.96 -3.54 -3.95
N THR A 297 12.88 -3.60 -5.27
CA THR A 297 13.73 -4.48 -6.11
C THR A 297 15.20 -4.06 -6.03
N PHE A 298 15.51 -2.77 -6.00
CA PHE A 298 16.88 -2.31 -5.83
C PHE A 298 17.46 -2.74 -4.47
N VAL A 299 16.70 -2.51 -3.39
CA VAL A 299 17.12 -2.85 -2.02
C VAL A 299 17.35 -4.34 -1.87
N HIS A 300 16.42 -5.19 -2.34
CA HIS A 300 16.59 -6.64 -2.19
C HIS A 300 17.79 -7.18 -2.97
N TYR A 301 18.12 -6.54 -4.09
CA TYR A 301 19.18 -6.98 -4.99
C TYR A 301 20.52 -6.61 -4.39
N TYR A 302 20.63 -5.39 -3.88
CA TYR A 302 21.79 -4.93 -3.15
C TYR A 302 22.05 -5.82 -1.92
N ILE A 303 21.05 -6.02 -1.07
CA ILE A 303 21.19 -6.79 0.17
C ILE A 303 21.58 -8.24 -0.12
N ALA A 304 20.95 -8.90 -1.10
CA ALA A 304 21.28 -10.28 -1.45
C ALA A 304 22.75 -10.42 -1.91
N ASN A 305 23.21 -9.57 -2.82
CA ASN A 305 24.61 -9.57 -3.26
C ASN A 305 25.56 -9.24 -2.10
N ARG A 306 25.20 -8.29 -1.25
CA ARG A 306 26.02 -7.90 -0.10
C ARG A 306 26.16 -9.00 0.94
N LEU A 307 25.09 -9.74 1.24
CA LEU A 307 25.12 -10.93 2.09
C LEU A 307 26.07 -11.99 1.51
N TYR A 308 26.06 -12.18 0.18
CA TYR A 308 26.97 -13.11 -0.48
C TYR A 308 28.43 -12.65 -0.40
N ASP A 309 28.72 -11.37 -0.68
CA ASP A 309 30.07 -10.80 -0.59
C ASP A 309 30.66 -10.91 0.81
N LEU A 310 29.80 -10.79 1.84
CA LEU A 310 30.16 -10.99 3.24
C LEU A 310 30.27 -12.48 3.62
N GLY A 311 30.05 -13.42 2.70
CA GLY A 311 30.06 -14.85 2.99
C GLY A 311 28.99 -15.27 4.00
N LYS A 312 27.85 -14.57 4.03
CA LYS A 312 26.71 -14.86 4.91
C LYS A 312 25.69 -15.79 4.26
N ILE A 313 25.63 -15.85 2.95
CA ILE A 313 24.81 -16.81 2.20
C ILE A 313 25.67 -17.56 1.18
N SER A 314 25.26 -18.76 0.82
CA SER A 314 25.97 -19.59 -0.15
C SER A 314 25.71 -19.15 -1.59
N GLU A 315 26.54 -19.60 -2.53
CA GLU A 315 26.32 -19.40 -3.96
C GLU A 315 24.97 -19.97 -4.41
N GLY A 316 24.58 -21.14 -3.90
CA GLY A 316 23.28 -21.75 -4.20
C GLY A 316 22.10 -20.89 -3.75
N ALA A 317 22.17 -20.32 -2.55
CA ALA A 317 21.14 -19.40 -2.05
C ALA A 317 21.05 -18.12 -2.90
N LEU A 318 22.20 -17.56 -3.30
CA LEU A 318 22.23 -16.39 -4.18
C LEU A 318 21.61 -16.69 -5.55
N LEU A 319 21.93 -17.84 -6.15
CA LEU A 319 21.37 -18.24 -7.45
C LEU A 319 19.85 -18.41 -7.40
N GLU A 320 19.30 -18.96 -6.31
CA GLU A 320 17.86 -19.06 -6.11
C GLU A 320 17.21 -17.67 -6.02
N ILE A 321 17.79 -16.77 -5.23
CA ILE A 321 17.35 -15.38 -5.12
C ILE A 321 17.38 -14.67 -6.49
N LEU A 322 18.49 -14.80 -7.21
CA LEU A 322 18.66 -14.17 -8.52
C LEU A 322 17.71 -14.74 -9.58
N HIS A 323 17.38 -16.04 -9.50
CA HIS A 323 16.38 -16.65 -10.36
C HIS A 323 15.00 -16.01 -10.13
N SER A 324 14.59 -15.86 -8.87
CA SER A 324 13.33 -15.19 -8.52
C SER A 324 13.32 -13.72 -8.90
N HIS A 325 14.42 -13.00 -8.65
CA HIS A 325 14.59 -11.60 -9.09
C HIS A 325 14.44 -11.47 -10.61
N ALA A 326 15.17 -12.28 -11.39
CA ALA A 326 15.15 -12.24 -12.84
C ALA A 326 13.75 -12.50 -13.42
N ASN A 327 12.99 -13.43 -12.82
CA ASN A 327 11.61 -13.70 -13.24
C ASN A 327 10.69 -12.48 -13.03
N VAL A 328 10.88 -11.72 -11.95
CA VAL A 328 10.07 -10.54 -11.63
C VAL A 328 10.43 -9.34 -12.50
N VAL A 329 11.72 -9.12 -12.78
CA VAL A 329 12.19 -7.99 -13.63
C VAL A 329 12.19 -8.31 -15.12
N MET A 330 11.78 -9.52 -15.52
CA MET A 330 11.69 -9.88 -16.92
C MET A 330 10.72 -8.95 -17.66
N GLN A 331 11.23 -8.23 -18.67
CA GLN A 331 10.43 -7.45 -19.61
C GLN A 331 10.50 -8.13 -20.98
N PRO A 332 9.39 -8.71 -21.49
CA PRO A 332 9.33 -9.19 -22.87
C PRO A 332 9.52 -8.05 -23.87
N ASP A 333 10.08 -8.36 -25.03
CA ASP A 333 10.16 -7.45 -26.18
C ASP A 333 8.76 -7.14 -26.74
N TYR A 334 8.64 -6.05 -27.50
CA TYR A 334 7.34 -5.54 -27.98
C TYR A 334 6.60 -6.51 -28.93
N ASP A 335 7.31 -7.46 -29.54
CA ASP A 335 6.79 -8.46 -30.46
C ASP A 335 6.55 -9.84 -29.82
N ASP A 336 6.85 -10.00 -28.52
CA ASP A 336 6.55 -11.22 -27.78
C ASP A 336 5.05 -11.29 -27.43
N PRO A 337 4.37 -12.43 -27.65
CA PRO A 337 2.95 -12.62 -27.27
C PRO A 337 2.65 -12.39 -25.78
N ARG A 338 3.65 -12.46 -24.91
CA ARG A 338 3.54 -12.23 -23.46
C ARG A 338 3.64 -10.75 -23.10
N TYR A 339 3.97 -9.87 -24.06
CA TYR A 339 4.04 -8.44 -23.83
C TYR A 339 2.66 -7.89 -23.45
N SER A 340 2.56 -7.31 -22.25
CA SER A 340 1.32 -6.74 -21.70
C SER A 340 1.47 -5.27 -21.31
N GLY A 341 2.54 -4.61 -21.80
CA GLY A 341 2.93 -3.25 -21.44
C GLY A 341 4.27 -3.22 -20.71
N LEU A 342 4.54 -2.09 -20.06
CA LEU A 342 5.74 -1.88 -19.26
C LEU A 342 5.61 -2.61 -17.92
N ASN A 343 6.60 -3.44 -17.61
CA ASN A 343 6.78 -4.08 -16.32
C ASN A 343 7.31 -3.03 -15.31
N PRO A 344 6.53 -2.67 -14.28
CA PRO A 344 6.93 -1.67 -13.28
C PRO A 344 8.21 -2.05 -12.53
N TYR A 345 8.44 -3.35 -12.29
CA TYR A 345 9.62 -3.85 -11.61
C TYR A 345 10.87 -3.63 -12.45
N ALA A 346 10.82 -4.00 -13.73
CA ALA A 346 11.93 -3.84 -14.66
C ALA A 346 12.31 -2.36 -14.81
N LEU A 347 11.34 -1.51 -15.15
CA LEU A 347 11.59 -0.09 -15.34
C LEU A 347 12.05 0.59 -14.06
N GLY A 348 11.38 0.32 -12.93
CA GLY A 348 11.73 0.91 -11.65
C GLY A 348 13.12 0.51 -11.17
N PHE A 349 13.49 -0.76 -11.33
CA PHE A 349 14.83 -1.25 -10.96
C PHE A 349 15.92 -0.58 -11.81
N GLU A 350 15.76 -0.54 -13.13
CA GLU A 350 16.71 0.14 -14.02
C GLU A 350 16.83 1.63 -13.69
N MET A 351 15.72 2.30 -13.35
CA MET A 351 15.77 3.70 -12.88
C MET A 351 16.61 3.85 -11.62
N MET A 352 16.46 2.95 -10.64
CA MET A 352 17.25 2.99 -9.40
C MET A 352 18.74 2.69 -9.65
N GLN A 353 19.03 1.74 -10.54
CA GLN A 353 20.38 1.40 -10.96
C GLN A 353 21.05 2.58 -11.69
N ASP A 354 20.31 3.27 -12.55
CA ASP A 354 20.80 4.46 -13.25
C ASP A 354 21.02 5.63 -12.28
N ILE A 355 20.13 5.85 -11.31
CA ILE A 355 20.36 6.84 -10.23
C ILE A 355 21.64 6.52 -9.46
N ARG A 356 21.86 5.25 -9.09
CA ARG A 356 23.10 4.83 -8.44
C ARG A 356 24.32 5.10 -9.31
N ARG A 357 24.26 4.76 -10.61
CA ARG A 357 25.33 5.04 -11.57
C ARG A 357 25.63 6.54 -11.66
N ILE A 358 24.61 7.41 -11.70
CA ILE A 358 24.81 8.86 -11.71
C ILE A 358 25.54 9.33 -10.45
N CYS A 359 25.23 8.75 -9.29
CA CYS A 359 25.92 9.08 -8.05
C CYS A 359 27.37 8.58 -8.04
N GLU A 360 27.62 7.32 -8.44
CA GLU A 360 28.93 6.66 -8.29
C GLU A 360 29.90 6.89 -9.48
N ASP A 361 29.38 6.89 -10.72
CA ASP A 361 30.12 7.00 -11.98
C ASP A 361 29.37 7.90 -13.00
N PRO A 362 29.25 9.22 -12.74
CA PRO A 362 28.54 10.15 -13.61
C PRO A 362 29.28 10.45 -14.91
N THR A 363 28.52 10.49 -16.00
CA THR A 363 28.96 11.06 -17.29
C THR A 363 28.97 12.59 -17.25
N GLU A 364 29.50 13.22 -18.30
CA GLU A 364 29.47 14.69 -18.43
C GLU A 364 28.03 15.22 -18.52
N GLU A 365 27.14 14.50 -19.22
CA GLU A 365 25.72 14.82 -19.33
C GLU A 365 25.02 14.76 -17.96
N ASP A 366 25.31 13.73 -17.16
CA ASP A 366 24.72 13.60 -15.82
C ASP A 366 25.09 14.77 -14.90
N ARG A 367 26.33 15.29 -15.02
CA ARG A 367 26.78 16.45 -14.25
C ARG A 367 26.09 17.74 -14.69
N GLU A 368 25.70 17.84 -15.95
CA GLU A 368 24.94 18.98 -16.48
C GLU A 368 23.47 18.95 -16.02
N TRP A 369 22.81 17.79 -16.14
CA TRP A 369 21.39 17.64 -15.80
C TRP A 369 21.13 17.48 -14.30
N PHE A 370 22.04 16.84 -13.57
CA PHE A 370 21.88 16.49 -12.15
C PHE A 370 23.03 17.02 -11.27
N PRO A 371 23.35 18.33 -11.34
CA PRO A 371 24.49 18.90 -10.59
C PRO A 371 24.34 18.80 -9.07
N GLY A 372 23.14 18.53 -8.56
CA GLY A 372 22.86 18.40 -7.14
C GLY A 372 23.32 17.09 -6.51
N PHE A 373 23.52 16.01 -7.30
CA PHE A 373 23.90 14.70 -6.77
C PHE A 373 24.84 13.87 -7.67
N ALA A 374 25.14 14.30 -8.90
CA ALA A 374 26.08 13.57 -9.74
C ALA A 374 27.50 13.52 -9.12
N GLY A 375 28.00 12.33 -8.81
CA GLY A 375 29.33 12.13 -8.21
C GLY A 375 29.41 12.36 -6.69
N CYS A 376 28.31 12.18 -5.96
CA CYS A 376 28.21 12.42 -4.51
C CYS A 376 28.72 11.27 -3.64
#